data_AF-A0AA43FF21-F1
#
_entry.id   AF-A0AA43FF21-F1
#
_cell.length_a   1.000
_cell.length_b   1.000
_cell.length_c   1.000
_cell.angle_alpha   90.00
_cell.angle_beta   90.00
_cell.angle_gamma   90.00
#
_symmetry.space_group_name_H-M   'P 1'
#
loop_
_entity.id
_entity.type
_entity.pdbx_description
1 polymer ?
#
loop_
_entity_poly.entity_id
_entity_poly.type
_entity_poly.pdbx_seq_one_letter_code
_entity_poly.pdbx_strand_id
1 'polypeptide(L)'
;MQHHIVARFQDGTVVKGTSSDFVPSRDRFHVHRIDRDEVEAVVVEDLKGVFFVNSFEGNPDARGRADVERFGLGKKIKVDFKDGETMVGYTSGYSPDRRAFFVFPADPASNNDRVYVVASATADVAFV
;
A
#
# COMPACT_ATOMS: atom_id res chain seq x y z
N MET A 1 -8.89 -14.45 -7.54
CA MET A 1 -8.98 -13.13 -8.17
C MET A 1 -7.58 -12.59 -8.31
N GLN A 2 -7.24 -11.99 -9.46
CA GLN A 2 -5.94 -11.40 -9.72
C GLN A 2 -5.99 -9.90 -9.36
N HIS A 3 -4.94 -9.39 -8.74
CA HIS A 3 -4.83 -7.98 -8.35
C HIS A 3 -3.71 -7.31 -9.15
N HIS A 4 -3.96 -6.11 -9.68
CA HIS A 4 -2.91 -5.21 -10.12
C HIS A 4 -2.27 -4.58 -8.89
N ILE A 5 -0.96 -4.72 -8.76
CA ILE A 5 -0.23 -4.24 -7.59
C ILE A 5 1.05 -3.52 -7.98
N VAL A 6 1.43 -2.58 -7.14
CA VAL A 6 2.77 -2.00 -7.09
C VAL A 6 3.36 -2.36 -5.73
N ALA A 7 4.36 -3.23 -5.71
CA ALA A 7 5.16 -3.50 -4.52
C ALA A 7 6.29 -2.47 -4.45
N ARG A 8 6.25 -1.61 -3.42
CA ARG A 8 7.33 -0.64 -3.16
C ARG A 8 8.17 -1.15 -2.01
N PHE A 9 9.47 -1.29 -2.24
CA PHE A 9 10.44 -1.75 -1.25
C PHE A 9 10.94 -0.59 -0.39
N GLN A 10 11.45 -0.91 0.81
CA GLN A 10 12.03 0.08 1.71
C GLN A 10 13.31 0.72 1.17
N ASP A 11 14.00 0.05 0.24
CA ASP A 11 15.19 0.55 -0.45
C ASP A 11 14.87 1.46 -1.65
N GLY A 12 13.58 1.69 -1.94
CA GLY A 12 13.11 2.48 -3.08
C GLY A 12 12.87 1.68 -4.37
N THR A 13 13.19 0.38 -4.40
CA THR A 13 12.88 -0.50 -5.53
C THR A 13 11.37 -0.61 -5.73
N VAL A 14 10.94 -0.68 -6.99
CA VAL A 14 9.51 -0.77 -7.35
C VAL A 14 9.28 -1.92 -8.32
N VAL A 15 8.38 -2.83 -7.95
CA VAL A 15 7.92 -3.92 -8.80
C VAL A 15 6.45 -3.73 -9.11
N LYS A 16 6.12 -3.63 -10.40
CA LYS A 16 4.74 -3.53 -10.89
C LYS A 16 4.34 -4.85 -11.53
N GLY A 17 3.15 -5.32 -11.24
CA GLY A 17 2.74 -6.64 -11.69
C GLY A 17 1.34 -7.04 -11.25
N THR A 18 1.03 -8.30 -11.52
CA THR A 18 -0.17 -8.93 -10.99
C THR A 18 0.19 -9.97 -9.94
N SER A 19 -0.66 -10.10 -8.91
CA SER A 19 -0.56 -11.17 -7.93
C SER A 19 -1.91 -11.87 -7.75
N SER A 20 -1.86 -13.19 -7.62
CA SER A 20 -3.03 -14.05 -7.38
C SER A 20 -2.99 -14.76 -6.02
N ASP A 21 -1.85 -14.68 -5.30
CA ASP A 21 -1.58 -15.42 -4.08
C ASP A 21 -1.22 -14.53 -2.87
N PHE A 22 -1.34 -13.19 -3.00
CA PHE A 22 -1.18 -12.29 -1.88
C PHE A 22 -2.18 -12.62 -0.76
N VAL A 23 -1.66 -12.93 0.42
CA VAL A 23 -2.43 -13.18 1.64
C VAL A 23 -1.80 -12.39 2.79
N PRO A 24 -2.54 -11.50 3.49
CA PRO A 24 -2.00 -10.65 4.55
C PRO A 24 -1.29 -11.37 5.70
N SER A 25 -1.58 -12.64 5.95
CA SER A 25 -0.93 -13.42 7.01
C SER A 25 0.38 -14.10 6.58
N ARG A 26 0.71 -14.14 5.27
CA ARG A 26 1.92 -14.81 4.75
C ARG A 26 3.12 -13.86 4.67
N ASP A 27 4.31 -14.34 4.96
CA ASP A 27 5.58 -13.59 4.87
C ASP A 27 5.98 -13.23 3.45
N ARG A 28 5.48 -13.97 2.45
CA ARG A 28 5.81 -13.79 1.04
C ARG A 28 4.62 -14.03 0.11
N PHE A 29 4.74 -13.55 -1.11
CA PHE A 29 3.81 -13.78 -2.21
C PHE A 29 4.55 -13.63 -3.55
N HIS A 30 3.87 -13.87 -4.67
CA HIS A 30 4.48 -13.77 -5.99
C HIS A 30 3.89 -12.63 -6.81
N VAL A 31 4.74 -12.01 -7.62
CA VAL A 31 4.39 -10.96 -8.57
C VAL A 31 4.78 -11.39 -9.97
N HIS A 32 3.79 -11.55 -10.84
CA HIS A 32 4.02 -11.65 -12.28
C HIS A 32 4.29 -10.24 -12.80
N ARG A 33 5.54 -9.96 -13.16
CA ARG A 33 5.98 -8.61 -13.53
C ARG A 33 5.33 -8.17 -14.85
N ILE A 34 5.07 -6.87 -14.99
CA ILE A 34 4.51 -6.34 -16.25
C ILE A 34 5.58 -5.97 -17.29
N ASP A 35 6.80 -5.69 -16.84
CA ASP A 35 7.90 -5.26 -17.70
C ASP A 35 8.68 -6.44 -18.30
N ARG A 36 8.53 -7.63 -17.72
CA ARG A 36 9.22 -8.87 -18.12
C ARG A 36 8.34 -10.08 -17.83
N ASP A 37 8.49 -11.13 -18.63
CA ASP A 37 7.82 -12.42 -18.40
C ASP A 37 8.53 -13.20 -17.29
N GLU A 38 8.43 -12.69 -16.06
CA GLU A 38 9.12 -13.17 -14.87
C GLU A 38 8.16 -13.19 -13.67
N VAL A 39 8.31 -14.21 -12.83
CA VAL A 39 7.62 -14.32 -11.54
C VAL A 39 8.62 -14.06 -10.43
N GLU A 40 8.41 -12.97 -9.70
CA GLU A 40 9.28 -12.56 -8.59
C GLU A 40 8.64 -12.92 -7.25
N ALA A 41 9.40 -13.60 -6.38
CA ALA A 41 8.98 -13.85 -5.01
C ALA A 41 9.33 -12.64 -4.15
N VAL A 42 8.30 -12.03 -3.53
CA VAL A 42 8.44 -10.80 -2.74
C VAL A 42 8.25 -11.12 -1.26
N VAL A 43 9.22 -10.73 -0.44
CA VAL A 43 9.14 -10.81 1.03
C VAL A 43 8.49 -9.54 1.55
N VAL A 44 7.43 -9.69 2.35
CA VAL A 44 6.61 -8.57 2.83
C VAL A 44 7.39 -7.63 3.75
N GLU A 45 8.34 -8.14 4.54
CA GLU A 45 9.12 -7.32 5.48
C GLU A 45 10.07 -6.34 4.79
N ASP A 46 10.51 -6.64 3.57
CA ASP A 46 11.36 -5.75 2.77
C ASP A 46 10.56 -4.61 2.12
N LEU A 47 9.23 -4.67 2.20
CA LEU A 47 8.34 -3.69 1.59
C LEU A 47 8.09 -2.48 2.47
N LYS A 48 7.94 -1.33 1.82
CA LYS A 48 7.16 -0.21 2.34
C LYS A 48 5.68 -0.53 2.35
N GLY A 49 5.20 -1.16 1.29
CA GLY A 49 3.83 -1.61 1.19
C GLY A 49 3.48 -2.22 -0.17
N VAL A 50 2.31 -2.88 -0.18
CA VAL A 50 1.67 -3.38 -1.40
C VAL A 50 0.51 -2.44 -1.75
N PHE A 51 0.64 -1.75 -2.88
CA PHE A 51 -0.34 -0.77 -3.35
C PHE A 51 -1.23 -1.45 -4.37
N PHE A 52 -2.51 -1.62 -4.06
CA PHE A 52 -3.50 -2.18 -4.98
C PHE A 52 -4.00 -1.05 -5.87
N VAL A 53 -3.71 -1.13 -7.17
CA VAL A 53 -3.95 -0.04 -8.12
C VAL A 53 -5.04 -0.38 -9.12
N ASN A 54 -5.76 0.63 -9.59
CA ASN A 54 -6.70 0.48 -10.70
C ASN A 54 -5.98 0.33 -12.04
N SER A 55 -4.87 1.06 -12.24
CA SER A 55 -4.01 0.96 -13.43
C SER A 55 -2.52 1.17 -13.11
N PHE A 56 -1.62 0.75 -14.02
CA PHE A 56 -0.18 0.99 -13.88
C PHE A 56 0.29 2.36 -14.42
N GLU A 57 -0.60 3.07 -15.11
CA GLU A 57 -0.39 4.39 -15.74
C GLU A 57 -0.76 5.57 -14.81
N GLY A 58 -0.90 5.31 -13.50
CA GLY A 58 -1.24 6.36 -12.53
C GLY A 58 -0.28 7.55 -12.58
N ASN A 59 -0.82 8.75 -12.35
CA ASN A 59 -0.05 9.99 -12.34
C ASN A 59 0.80 10.10 -11.05
N PRO A 60 2.15 10.06 -11.13
CA PRO A 60 3.01 10.18 -9.94
C PRO A 60 2.98 11.58 -9.31
N ASP A 61 2.59 12.61 -10.06
CA ASP A 61 2.49 13.99 -9.58
C ASP A 61 1.14 14.30 -8.92
N ALA A 62 0.19 13.36 -8.97
CA ALA A 62 -1.11 13.53 -8.35
C ALA A 62 -0.97 13.60 -6.83
N ARG A 63 -1.25 14.77 -6.25
CA ARG A 63 -1.30 14.96 -4.80
C ARG A 63 -2.65 14.49 -4.28
N GLY A 64 -2.63 13.44 -3.46
CA GLY A 64 -3.84 12.93 -2.82
C GLY A 64 -4.52 14.00 -1.96
N ARG A 65 -5.83 14.15 -2.13
CA ARG A 65 -6.71 15.00 -1.32
C ARG A 65 -7.03 14.33 0.02
N ALA A 66 -6.86 15.05 1.12
CA ALA A 66 -7.21 14.58 2.48
C ALA A 66 -8.37 15.38 3.12
N ASP A 67 -8.81 16.44 2.44
CA ASP A 67 -9.91 17.34 2.77
C ASP A 67 -11.30 16.75 2.48
N VAL A 68 -11.34 15.57 1.85
CA VAL A 68 -12.57 14.86 1.51
C VAL A 68 -12.85 13.77 2.54
N GLU A 69 -14.06 13.76 3.09
CA GLU A 69 -14.50 12.69 4.00
C GLU A 69 -15.08 11.50 3.24
N ARG A 70 -14.67 10.29 3.61
CA ARG A 70 -15.20 9.02 3.10
C ARG A 70 -15.80 8.20 4.24
N PHE A 71 -17.09 7.93 4.18
CA PHE A 71 -17.79 7.15 5.20
C PHE A 71 -17.65 5.64 4.98
N GLY A 72 -17.69 4.87 6.07
CA GLY A 72 -17.73 3.41 6.03
C GLY A 72 -16.38 2.70 5.86
N LEU A 73 -15.26 3.43 5.84
CA LEU A 73 -13.91 2.87 5.67
C LEU A 73 -13.13 2.69 6.98
N GLY A 74 -13.79 2.91 8.12
CA GLY A 74 -13.19 2.85 9.45
C GLY A 74 -12.71 4.20 9.96
N LYS A 75 -11.64 4.21 10.75
CA LYS A 75 -11.10 5.44 11.37
C LYS A 75 -10.09 6.11 10.47
N LYS A 76 -10.12 7.44 10.40
CA LYS A 76 -9.13 8.23 9.66
C LYS A 76 -7.77 8.12 10.35
N ILE A 77 -6.73 7.95 9.55
CA ILE A 77 -5.35 7.71 10.00
C ILE A 77 -4.37 8.42 9.09
N LYS A 78 -3.30 8.94 9.70
CA LYS A 78 -2.12 9.47 9.03
C LYS A 78 -0.96 8.51 9.28
N VAL A 79 -0.26 8.17 8.20
CA VAL A 79 0.93 7.33 8.20
C VAL A 79 2.07 8.16 7.64
N ASP A 80 3.05 8.43 8.47
CA ASP A 80 4.32 9.03 8.05
C ASP A 80 5.33 7.89 7.84
N PHE A 81 5.92 7.82 6.64
CA PHE A 81 6.89 6.79 6.27
C PHE A 81 8.32 7.24 6.56
N LYS A 82 9.23 6.29 6.75
CA LYS A 82 10.66 6.56 7.00
C LYS A 82 11.37 7.25 5.83
N ASP A 83 10.81 7.16 4.62
CA ASP A 83 11.31 7.86 3.43
C ASP A 83 10.80 9.31 3.30
N GLY A 84 10.02 9.79 4.27
CA GLY A 84 9.49 11.15 4.31
C GLY A 84 8.17 11.34 3.54
N GLU A 85 7.64 10.30 2.88
CA GLU A 85 6.29 10.36 2.33
C GLU A 85 5.24 10.29 3.45
N THR A 86 4.10 10.94 3.25
CA THR A 86 2.92 10.86 4.14
C THR A 86 1.72 10.33 3.38
N MET A 87 0.98 9.41 3.99
CA MET A 87 -0.31 8.95 3.50
C MET A 87 -1.41 9.25 4.52
N VAL A 88 -2.51 9.82 4.04
CA VAL A 88 -3.73 9.99 4.83
C VAL A 88 -4.83 9.12 4.22
N GLY A 89 -5.53 8.39 5.07
CA GLY A 89 -6.58 7.49 4.65
C GLY A 89 -7.40 7.00 5.81
N TYR A 90 -8.03 5.85 5.63
CA TYR A 90 -8.88 5.20 6.61
C TYR A 90 -8.40 3.79 6.85
N THR A 91 -8.60 3.27 8.05
CA THR A 91 -8.31 1.88 8.38
C THR A 91 -9.44 1.24 9.17
N SER A 92 -9.73 -0.02 8.89
CA SER A 92 -10.67 -0.83 9.66
C SER A 92 -10.10 -1.25 11.01
N GLY A 93 -8.78 -1.23 11.18
CA GLY A 93 -8.13 -1.55 12.45
C GLY A 93 -6.61 -1.43 12.36
N TYR A 94 -6.04 -0.74 13.34
CA TYR A 94 -4.60 -0.57 13.53
C TYR A 94 -4.21 -1.01 14.94
N SER A 95 -3.07 -1.71 15.04
CA SER A 95 -2.40 -2.07 16.28
C SER A 95 -0.90 -2.01 16.03
N PRO A 96 -0.12 -1.33 16.88
CA PRO A 96 1.33 -1.22 16.72
C PRO A 96 2.05 -2.58 16.68
N ASP A 97 1.49 -3.60 17.33
CA ASP A 97 2.07 -4.95 17.39
C ASP A 97 1.85 -5.76 16.11
N ARG A 98 1.02 -5.27 15.17
CA ARG A 98 0.80 -5.93 13.88
C ARG A 98 1.89 -5.51 12.90
N ARG A 99 2.48 -6.50 12.22
CA ARG A 99 3.50 -6.30 11.19
C ARG A 99 3.07 -5.35 10.05
N ALA A 100 1.77 -5.25 9.79
CA ALA A 100 1.21 -4.49 8.68
C ALA A 100 -0.30 -4.31 8.84
N PHE A 101 -0.86 -3.33 8.15
CA PHE A 101 -2.29 -2.98 8.19
C PHE A 101 -2.74 -2.38 6.85
N PHE A 102 -4.06 -2.39 6.62
CA PHE A 102 -4.63 -1.75 5.43
C PHE A 102 -4.95 -0.28 5.68
N VAL A 103 -4.62 0.54 4.69
CA VAL A 103 -5.05 1.94 4.56
C VAL A 103 -5.82 2.10 3.25
N PHE A 104 -7.00 2.68 3.34
CA PHE A 104 -7.81 3.10 2.20
C PHE A 104 -7.58 4.59 1.98
N PRO A 105 -7.01 5.03 0.84
CA PRO A 105 -6.68 6.44 0.64
C PRO A 105 -7.88 7.36 0.83
N ALA A 106 -7.63 8.52 1.45
CA ALA A 106 -8.68 9.52 1.71
C ALA A 106 -9.23 10.11 0.41
N ASP A 107 -8.39 10.25 -0.60
CA ASP A 107 -8.78 10.75 -1.92
C ASP A 107 -9.59 9.69 -2.70
N PRO A 108 -10.89 9.92 -3.00
CA PRO A 108 -11.68 9.00 -3.82
C PRO A 108 -11.18 8.87 -5.26
N ALA A 109 -10.40 9.84 -5.76
CA ALA A 109 -9.80 9.81 -7.08
C ALA A 109 -8.41 9.15 -7.09
N SER A 110 -7.95 8.62 -5.94
CA SER A 110 -6.67 7.92 -5.88
C SER A 110 -6.65 6.72 -6.83
N ASN A 111 -5.54 6.52 -7.55
CA ASN A 111 -5.32 5.28 -8.30
C ASN A 111 -5.18 4.06 -7.36
N ASN A 112 -4.87 4.29 -6.08
CA ASN A 112 -4.76 3.24 -5.09
C ASN A 112 -6.15 2.94 -4.47
N ASP A 113 -6.63 1.71 -4.61
CA ASP A 113 -7.87 1.26 -3.95
C ASP A 113 -7.65 1.09 -2.44
N ARG A 114 -6.54 0.43 -2.11
CA ARG A 114 -6.07 0.18 -0.74
C ARG A 114 -4.57 -0.07 -0.77
N VAL A 115 -3.93 0.16 0.36
CA VAL A 115 -2.50 -0.07 0.55
C VAL A 115 -2.32 -0.95 1.76
N TYR A 116 -1.60 -2.06 1.60
CA TYR A 116 -1.13 -2.86 2.71
C TYR A 116 0.21 -2.29 3.17
N VAL A 117 0.16 -1.47 4.21
CA VAL A 117 1.29 -0.73 4.78
C VAL A 117 2.06 -1.65 5.71
N VAL A 118 3.37 -1.72 5.55
CA VAL A 118 4.26 -2.48 6.44
C VAL A 118 4.73 -1.58 7.58
N ALA A 119 4.50 -2.01 8.82
CA ALA A 119 4.75 -1.20 10.00
C ALA A 119 6.25 -0.90 10.21
N SER A 120 7.15 -1.81 9.80
CA SER A 120 8.59 -1.56 9.85
C SER A 120 9.04 -0.40 8.97
N ALA A 121 8.25 -0.01 7.96
CA ALA A 121 8.54 1.11 7.06
C ALA A 121 7.96 2.46 7.54
N THR A 122 7.16 2.47 8.62
CA THR A 122 6.54 3.69 9.14
C THR A 122 7.42 4.37 10.19
N ALA A 123 7.45 5.69 10.18
CA ALA A 123 8.09 6.52 11.20
C ALA A 123 7.09 6.90 12.31
N ASP A 124 5.86 7.27 11.95
CA ASP A 124 4.77 7.55 12.88
C ASP A 124 3.41 7.14 12.29
N VAL A 125 2.48 6.75 13.16
CA VAL A 125 1.12 6.37 12.78
C VAL A 125 0.14 6.90 13.82
N ALA A 126 -0.75 7.80 13.40
CA ALA A 126 -1.70 8.46 14.30
C ALA A 126 -3.11 8.52 13.71
N PHE A 127 -4.13 8.36 14.56
CA PHE A 127 -5.51 8.67 14.18
C PHE A 127 -5.70 10.19 14.03
N VAL A 128 -6.52 10.60 13.08
CA VAL A 128 -6.81 12.01 12.75
C VAL A 128 -8.28 12.31 13.04
#